data_AF-A0A7S2GYX4-F1
#
_entry.id   AF-A0A7S2GYX4-F1
#
_cell.length_a   1.000
_cell.length_b   1.000
_cell.length_c   1.000
_cell.angle_alpha   90.00
_cell.angle_beta   90.00
_cell.angle_gamma   90.00
#
_symmetry.space_group_name_H-M   'P 1'
#
loop_
_entity.id
_entity.type
_entity.pdbx_description
1 polymer ?
#
loop_
_entity_poly.entity_id
_entity_poly.type
_entity_poly.pdbx_seq_one_letter_code
_entity_poly.pdbx_strand_id
1 'polypeptide(L)'
;LFGPSDVLCVDTGDVTLWAGLCAVLTKGQRTLSSERLGTMGYSLVAGLVSCLVRGDSGRAVVVAGDGGIQMTINELGTVAQVFANSPTKHRLLVVVFDNEILGRVHFGFKGALGCDLGPSPDFVALAKAYGGDGLKVSSAGDIESAVQKAFAADGLFL
;
A
#
# COMPACT_ATOMS: atom_id res chain seq x y z
N LEU A 1 -0.02 16.76 -2.24
CA LEU A 1 -0.19 15.99 -0.99
C LEU A 1 1.06 15.18 -0.65
N PHE A 2 1.69 14.53 -1.62
CA PHE A 2 2.96 13.80 -1.44
C PHE A 2 4.16 14.77 -1.32
N GLY A 3 4.80 14.79 -0.17
CA GLY A 3 5.88 15.70 0.21
C GLY A 3 7.29 15.19 -0.11
N PRO A 4 8.32 16.04 0.01
CA PRO A 4 9.68 15.74 -0.44
C PRO A 4 10.39 14.63 0.34
N SER A 5 9.96 14.33 1.57
CA SER A 5 10.51 13.24 2.40
C SER A 5 9.71 11.95 2.30
N ASP A 6 8.60 11.97 1.58
CA ASP A 6 7.69 10.83 1.50
C ASP A 6 8.28 9.73 0.61
N VAL A 7 7.90 8.49 0.91
CA VAL A 7 8.38 7.31 0.21
C VAL A 7 7.20 6.56 -0.40
N LEU A 8 7.30 6.23 -1.68
CA LEU A 8 6.32 5.42 -2.40
C LEU A 8 6.80 3.97 -2.40
N CYS A 9 6.03 3.06 -1.83
CA CYS A 9 6.34 1.64 -1.78
C CYS A 9 5.38 0.90 -2.70
N VAL A 10 5.87 0.33 -3.79
CA VAL A 10 5.02 -0.27 -4.83
C VAL A 10 5.20 -1.79 -4.82
N ASP A 11 4.08 -2.51 -4.78
CA ASP A 11 4.09 -3.96 -4.88
C ASP A 11 4.29 -4.44 -6.32
N THR A 12 4.38 -5.75 -6.51
CA THR A 12 4.53 -6.35 -7.84
C THR A 12 3.17 -6.67 -8.45
N GLY A 13 2.91 -6.18 -9.66
CA GLY A 13 1.71 -6.48 -10.43
C GLY A 13 1.35 -5.36 -11.40
N ASP A 14 0.08 -5.23 -11.75
CA ASP A 14 -0.40 -4.10 -12.57
C ASP A 14 -0.22 -2.75 -11.85
N VAL A 15 -0.21 -2.77 -10.51
CA VAL A 15 0.15 -1.62 -9.68
C VAL A 15 1.58 -1.12 -9.94
N THR A 16 2.53 -2.00 -10.29
CA THR A 16 3.88 -1.61 -10.69
C THR A 16 3.87 -0.82 -11.99
N LEU A 17 3.11 -1.31 -12.98
CA LEU A 17 2.97 -0.63 -14.27
C LEU A 17 2.26 0.71 -14.10
N TRP A 18 1.15 0.74 -13.36
CA TRP A 18 0.42 1.96 -13.07
C TRP A 18 1.30 3.00 -12.36
N ALA A 19 2.03 2.60 -11.32
CA ALA A 19 2.93 3.51 -10.62
C ALA A 19 4.06 4.00 -11.54
N GLY A 20 4.65 3.12 -12.37
CA GLY A 20 5.70 3.50 -13.31
C GLY A 20 5.23 4.50 -14.38
N LEU A 21 3.95 4.48 -14.75
CA LEU A 21 3.36 5.41 -15.72
C LEU A 21 2.85 6.71 -15.10
N CYS A 22 2.35 6.66 -13.86
CA CYS A 22 1.61 7.77 -13.26
C CYS A 22 2.35 8.49 -12.12
N ALA A 23 3.33 7.85 -11.47
CA ALA A 23 4.02 8.46 -10.33
C ALA A 23 5.00 9.54 -10.82
N VAL A 24 4.76 10.78 -10.39
CA VAL A 24 5.67 11.90 -10.61
C VAL A 24 6.45 12.16 -9.33
N LEU A 25 7.74 11.85 -9.35
CA LEU A 25 8.64 12.06 -8.21
C LEU A 25 9.40 13.38 -8.34
N THR A 26 9.50 14.08 -7.21
CA THR A 26 10.29 15.30 -7.06
C THR A 26 11.58 15.02 -6.27
N LYS A 27 12.49 15.98 -6.25
CA LYS A 27 13.76 15.86 -5.52
C LYS A 27 13.51 15.55 -4.04
N GLY A 28 14.09 14.45 -3.56
CA GLY A 28 13.99 14.02 -2.16
C GLY A 28 13.09 12.80 -1.98
N GLN A 29 12.08 12.64 -2.84
CA GLN A 29 11.18 11.49 -2.82
C GLN A 29 11.93 10.23 -3.26
N ARG A 30 11.47 9.09 -2.75
CA ARG A 30 12.04 7.78 -3.06
C ARG A 30 10.94 6.80 -3.37
N THR A 31 11.26 5.84 -4.22
CA THR A 31 10.40 4.69 -4.47
C THR A 31 11.12 3.42 -4.06
N LEU A 32 10.39 2.48 -3.45
CA LEU A 32 10.85 1.15 -3.10
C LEU A 32 9.94 0.12 -3.78
N SER A 33 10.53 -0.81 -4.52
CA SER A 33 9.84 -1.82 -5.33
C SER A 33 10.75 -3.05 -5.50
N SER A 34 10.17 -4.23 -5.66
CA SER A 34 10.93 -5.46 -5.94
C SER A 34 11.15 -5.66 -7.45
N GLU A 35 11.95 -4.78 -8.07
CA GLU A 35 12.04 -4.71 -9.53
C GLU A 35 12.83 -5.86 -10.17
N ARG A 36 13.81 -6.40 -9.44
CA ARG A 36 14.68 -7.46 -9.98
C ARG A 36 14.04 -8.84 -9.92
N LEU A 37 13.48 -9.19 -8.77
CA LEU A 37 12.86 -10.51 -8.56
C LEU A 37 11.35 -10.51 -8.84
N GLY A 38 10.70 -9.34 -8.87
CA GLY A 38 9.24 -9.27 -9.01
C GLY A 38 8.52 -9.91 -7.83
N THR A 39 9.04 -9.73 -6.61
CA THR A 39 8.46 -10.35 -5.41
C THR A 39 7.17 -9.63 -5.01
N MET A 40 6.07 -10.36 -4.98
CA MET A 40 4.79 -9.88 -4.43
C MET A 40 4.80 -9.85 -2.90
N GLY A 41 4.02 -8.95 -2.30
CA GLY A 41 3.93 -8.77 -0.84
C GLY A 41 5.07 -7.95 -0.24
N TYR A 42 5.95 -7.38 -1.07
CA TYR A 42 7.10 -6.59 -0.64
C TYR A 42 6.70 -5.25 0.00
N SER A 43 5.64 -4.64 -0.50
CA SER A 43 5.42 -3.19 -0.35
C SER A 43 5.02 -2.78 1.07
N LEU A 44 4.25 -3.60 1.80
CA LEU A 44 3.81 -3.30 3.17
C LEU A 44 5.01 -3.20 4.13
N VAL A 45 5.91 -4.18 4.08
CA VAL A 45 7.11 -4.20 4.91
C VAL A 45 8.04 -3.05 4.54
N ALA A 46 8.18 -2.75 3.24
CA ALA A 46 8.94 -1.58 2.78
C ALA A 46 8.34 -0.26 3.30
N GLY A 47 7.01 -0.16 3.36
CA GLY A 47 6.29 0.99 3.91
C GLY A 47 6.53 1.18 5.40
N LEU A 48 6.45 0.10 6.19
CA LEU A 48 6.78 0.10 7.61
C LEU A 48 8.21 0.60 7.85
N VAL A 49 9.19 0.01 7.17
CA VAL A 49 10.60 0.41 7.31
C VAL A 49 10.80 1.87 6.88
N SER A 50 10.11 2.31 5.83
CA SER A 50 10.17 3.71 5.40
C SER A 50 9.67 4.67 6.49
N CYS A 51 8.58 4.33 7.17
CA CYS A 51 8.10 5.13 8.31
C CYS A 51 9.14 5.18 9.44
N LEU A 52 9.74 4.04 9.79
CA LEU A 52 10.79 4.00 10.82
C LEU A 52 12.01 4.86 10.47
N VAL A 53 12.44 4.86 9.21
CA VAL A 53 13.59 5.64 8.76
C VAL A 53 13.27 7.13 8.66
N ARG A 54 12.02 7.49 8.30
CA ARG A 54 11.61 8.89 8.12
C ARG A 54 11.15 9.55 9.43
N GLY A 55 10.62 8.78 10.38
CA GLY A 55 9.98 9.32 11.59
C GLY A 55 8.95 10.40 11.25
N ASP A 56 8.93 11.48 12.02
CA ASP A 56 7.99 12.59 11.82
C ASP A 56 8.17 13.36 10.49
N SER A 57 9.31 13.17 9.81
CA SER A 57 9.70 13.99 8.66
C SER A 57 9.02 13.61 7.35
N GLY A 58 8.43 12.41 7.24
CA GLY A 58 7.83 11.90 6.01
C GLY A 58 6.82 10.79 6.26
N ARG A 59 6.00 10.48 5.25
CA ARG A 59 5.08 9.33 5.26
C ARG A 59 5.57 8.22 4.35
N ALA A 60 5.03 7.02 4.51
CA ALA A 60 5.07 5.99 3.49
C ALA A 60 3.70 5.82 2.83
N VAL A 61 3.67 5.73 1.50
CA VAL A 61 2.48 5.37 0.73
C VAL A 61 2.77 4.03 0.07
N VAL A 62 2.09 2.99 0.53
CA VAL A 62 2.10 1.65 -0.05
C VAL A 62 1.03 1.57 -1.13
N VAL A 63 1.39 1.04 -2.28
CA VAL A 63 0.47 0.78 -3.40
C VAL A 63 0.58 -0.68 -3.76
N ALA A 64 -0.48 -1.45 -3.48
CA ALA A 64 -0.51 -2.89 -3.66
C ALA A 64 -1.80 -3.35 -4.35
N GLY A 65 -1.75 -4.48 -5.05
CA GLY A 65 -2.96 -5.21 -5.41
C GLY A 65 -3.45 -6.05 -4.23
N ASP A 66 -4.73 -6.41 -4.22
CA ASP A 66 -5.35 -7.35 -3.30
C ASP A 66 -4.60 -8.68 -3.15
N GLY A 67 -4.11 -9.27 -4.24
CA GLY A 67 -3.31 -10.49 -4.18
C GLY A 67 -1.96 -10.29 -3.52
N GLY A 68 -1.29 -9.17 -3.81
CA GLY A 68 0.02 -8.84 -3.25
C GLY A 68 -0.05 -8.53 -1.76
N ILE A 69 -1.00 -7.68 -1.35
CA ILE A 69 -1.13 -7.28 0.06
C ILE A 69 -1.46 -8.48 0.95
N GLN A 70 -2.29 -9.41 0.48
CA GLN A 70 -2.68 -10.60 1.25
C GLN A 70 -1.51 -11.54 1.54
N MET A 71 -0.43 -11.53 0.74
CA MET A 71 0.75 -12.37 0.99
C MET A 71 1.50 -11.99 2.28
N THR A 72 1.40 -10.73 2.71
CA THR A 72 2.10 -10.21 3.89
C THR A 72 1.20 -9.39 4.81
N ILE A 73 -0.12 -9.50 4.69
CA ILE A 73 -1.10 -8.71 5.47
C ILE A 73 -0.96 -8.92 6.99
N ASN A 74 -0.42 -10.06 7.42
CA ASN A 74 -0.09 -10.34 8.82
C ASN A 74 0.89 -9.31 9.41
N GLU A 75 1.70 -8.64 8.58
CA GLU A 75 2.64 -7.60 9.01
C GLU A 75 1.94 -6.30 9.47
N LEU A 76 0.62 -6.16 9.28
CA LEU A 76 -0.16 -5.15 9.99
C LEU A 76 -0.03 -5.31 11.53
N GLY A 77 0.16 -6.54 12.02
CA GLY A 77 0.48 -6.80 13.42
C GLY A 77 1.83 -6.19 13.83
N THR A 78 2.85 -6.33 12.98
CA THR A 78 4.16 -5.72 13.19
C THR A 78 4.07 -4.19 13.15
N VAL A 79 3.31 -3.63 12.19
CA VAL A 79 3.03 -2.19 12.12
C VAL A 79 2.43 -1.69 13.43
N ALA A 80 1.39 -2.36 13.93
CA ALA A 80 0.73 -1.98 15.17
C ALA A 80 1.69 -2.02 16.37
N GLN A 81 2.46 -3.12 16.49
CA GLN A 81 3.44 -3.27 17.58
C GLN A 81 4.52 -2.19 17.52
N VAL A 82 5.07 -1.93 16.33
CA VAL A 82 6.14 -0.95 16.16
C VAL A 82 5.63 0.46 16.42
N PHE A 83 4.46 0.83 15.89
CA PHE A 83 3.91 2.18 16.06
C PHE A 83 3.54 2.44 17.52
N ALA A 84 3.00 1.45 18.24
CA ALA A 84 2.66 1.58 19.65
C ALA A 84 3.89 1.84 20.55
N ASN A 85 5.06 1.34 20.16
CA ASN A 85 6.30 1.50 20.94
C ASN A 85 7.21 2.62 20.43
N SER A 86 6.82 3.32 19.37
CA SER A 86 7.67 4.32 18.75
C SER A 86 7.46 5.72 19.35
N PRO A 87 8.54 6.49 19.59
CA PRO A 87 8.42 7.86 20.09
C PRO A 87 8.01 8.87 18.99
N THR A 88 8.03 8.48 17.71
CA THR A 88 7.68 9.35 16.58
C THR A 88 6.29 9.04 16.05
N LYS A 89 5.63 10.03 15.45
CA LYS A 89 4.38 9.86 14.71
C LYS A 89 4.67 9.26 13.35
N HIS A 90 4.18 8.04 13.15
CA HIS A 90 4.25 7.37 11.86
C HIS A 90 3.02 7.68 11.02
N ARG A 91 3.21 7.75 9.70
CA ARG A 91 2.13 7.92 8.72
C ARG A 91 2.32 6.88 7.63
N LEU A 92 1.59 5.79 7.73
CA LEU A 92 1.59 4.70 6.76
C LEU A 92 0.22 4.65 6.09
N LEU A 93 0.17 5.01 4.82
CA LEU A 93 -1.01 4.86 3.97
C LEU A 93 -0.85 3.62 3.10
N VAL A 94 -1.80 2.70 3.14
CA VAL A 94 -1.84 1.49 2.31
C VAL A 94 -2.99 1.57 1.33
N VAL A 95 -2.68 1.80 0.06
CA VAL A 95 -3.67 1.81 -1.02
C VAL A 95 -3.74 0.42 -1.64
N VAL A 96 -4.89 -0.24 -1.51
CA VAL A 96 -5.15 -1.55 -2.10
C VAL A 96 -6.04 -1.41 -3.33
N PHE A 97 -5.55 -1.91 -4.47
CA PHE A 97 -6.33 -2.08 -5.69
C PHE A 97 -7.01 -3.46 -5.62
N ASP A 98 -8.28 -3.46 -5.28
CA ASP A 98 -9.11 -4.65 -5.10
C ASP A 98 -9.85 -4.99 -6.40
N ASN A 99 -9.34 -5.97 -7.14
CA ASN A 99 -9.91 -6.43 -8.41
C ASN A 99 -10.20 -7.95 -8.43
N GLU A 100 -9.98 -8.64 -7.31
CA GLU A 100 -10.24 -10.06 -7.10
C GLU A 100 -9.43 -11.01 -8.01
N ILE A 101 -8.41 -10.49 -8.68
CA ILE A 101 -7.61 -11.22 -9.68
C ILE A 101 -6.12 -10.84 -9.66
N LEU A 102 -5.26 -11.80 -9.98
CA LEU A 102 -3.85 -11.56 -10.31
C LEU A 102 -3.73 -11.01 -11.75
N GLY A 103 -4.16 -9.76 -11.95
CA GLY A 103 -4.37 -9.13 -13.26
C GLY A 103 -3.17 -9.24 -14.22
N ARG A 104 -1.96 -8.99 -13.72
CA ARG A 104 -0.73 -9.06 -14.54
C ARG A 104 -0.54 -10.43 -15.19
N VAL A 105 -0.86 -11.51 -14.48
CA VAL A 105 -0.73 -12.87 -14.98
C VAL A 105 -1.96 -13.24 -15.81
N HIS A 106 -3.15 -12.90 -15.34
CA HIS A 106 -4.43 -13.15 -16.01
C HIS A 106 -4.46 -12.58 -17.44
N PHE A 107 -4.07 -11.31 -17.61
CA PHE A 107 -4.07 -10.65 -18.93
C PHE A 107 -2.80 -10.91 -19.73
N GLY A 108 -1.67 -11.20 -19.06
CA GLY A 108 -0.36 -11.35 -19.71
C GLY A 108 -0.12 -12.73 -20.33
N PHE A 109 -0.77 -13.78 -19.83
CA PHE A 109 -0.48 -15.16 -20.24
C PHE A 109 -1.75 -15.91 -20.63
N LYS A 110 -1.84 -16.28 -21.91
CA LYS A 110 -2.95 -17.07 -22.43
C LYS A 110 -3.05 -18.41 -21.73
N GLY A 111 -4.20 -18.69 -21.09
CA GLY A 111 -4.46 -19.95 -20.39
C GLY A 111 -3.85 -20.04 -18.99
N ALA A 112 -3.52 -18.92 -18.37
CA ALA A 112 -3.07 -18.89 -16.98
C ALA A 112 -4.11 -19.49 -16.03
N LEU A 113 -3.64 -20.19 -15.00
CA LEU A 113 -4.45 -20.80 -13.94
C LEU A 113 -4.07 -20.18 -12.59
N GLY A 114 -4.97 -20.25 -11.60
CA GLY A 114 -4.69 -19.76 -10.24
C GLY A 114 -4.59 -18.24 -10.12
N CYS A 115 -5.20 -17.51 -11.06
CA CYS A 115 -5.22 -16.05 -11.07
C CYS A 115 -6.50 -15.46 -10.47
N ASP A 116 -7.58 -16.24 -10.37
CA ASP A 116 -8.83 -15.80 -9.78
C ASP A 116 -8.74 -15.98 -8.26
N LEU A 117 -8.74 -14.86 -7.53
CA LEU A 117 -8.66 -14.86 -6.07
C LEU A 117 -10.05 -14.94 -5.44
N GLY A 118 -11.06 -14.41 -6.14
CA GLY A 118 -12.40 -14.23 -5.61
C GLY A 118 -12.47 -13.09 -4.61
N PRO A 119 -13.56 -13.01 -3.83
CA PRO A 119 -13.81 -11.88 -2.95
C PRO A 119 -12.69 -11.66 -1.93
N SER A 120 -12.15 -10.45 -1.92
CA SER A 120 -11.18 -10.01 -0.91
C SER A 120 -11.80 -9.94 0.49
N PRO A 121 -10.99 -10.10 1.55
CA PRO A 121 -11.44 -9.81 2.91
C PRO A 121 -11.77 -8.31 3.07
N ASP A 122 -12.50 -7.97 4.13
CA ASP A 122 -12.73 -6.57 4.50
C ASP A 122 -11.41 -5.96 5.03
N PHE A 123 -10.63 -5.36 4.13
CA PHE A 123 -9.36 -4.72 4.46
C PHE A 123 -9.52 -3.56 5.46
N VAL A 124 -10.66 -2.86 5.45
CA VAL A 124 -10.93 -1.78 6.41
C VAL A 124 -11.14 -2.35 7.81
N ALA A 125 -11.89 -3.45 7.93
CA ALA A 125 -12.04 -4.16 9.20
C ALA A 125 -10.70 -4.70 9.70
N LEU A 126 -9.85 -5.22 8.81
CA LEU A 126 -8.50 -5.67 9.16
C LEU A 126 -7.63 -4.52 9.67
N ALA A 127 -7.60 -3.37 8.98
CA ALA A 127 -6.86 -2.19 9.43
C ALA A 127 -7.32 -1.74 10.83
N LYS A 128 -8.64 -1.71 11.07
CA LYS A 128 -9.21 -1.39 12.38
C LYS A 128 -8.86 -2.41 13.45
N ALA A 129 -8.83 -3.70 13.13
CA ALA A 129 -8.44 -4.76 14.04
C ALA A 129 -6.98 -4.60 14.53
N TYR A 130 -6.12 -4.00 13.71
CA TYR A 130 -4.73 -3.66 14.05
C TYR A 130 -4.56 -2.22 14.58
N GLY A 131 -5.65 -1.53 14.94
CA GLY A 131 -5.61 -0.20 15.55
C GLY A 131 -5.38 0.95 14.56
N GLY A 132 -5.48 0.68 13.26
CA GLY A 132 -5.54 1.70 12.21
C GLY A 132 -6.96 2.17 11.90
N ASP A 133 -7.09 2.97 10.85
CA ASP A 133 -8.37 3.32 10.24
C ASP A 133 -8.34 3.01 8.74
N GLY A 134 -9.48 3.14 8.07
CA GLY A 134 -9.54 2.95 6.64
C GLY A 134 -10.90 3.25 6.03
N LEU A 135 -10.94 3.23 4.71
CA LEU A 135 -12.18 3.42 3.94
C LEU A 135 -12.16 2.59 2.65
N LYS A 136 -13.36 2.25 2.18
CA LYS A 136 -13.54 1.63 0.86
C LYS A 136 -14.02 2.70 -0.11
N VAL A 137 -13.36 2.81 -1.25
CA VAL A 137 -13.78 3.66 -2.37
C VAL A 137 -14.44 2.79 -3.42
N SER A 138 -15.68 3.10 -3.79
CA SER A 138 -16.43 2.33 -4.80
C SER A 138 -16.88 3.17 -5.99
N SER A 139 -16.60 4.48 -5.98
CA SER A 139 -16.90 5.38 -7.09
C SER A 139 -15.73 6.32 -7.34
N ALA A 140 -15.53 6.69 -8.61
CA ALA A 140 -14.46 7.62 -8.99
C ALA A 140 -14.63 9.01 -8.36
N GLY A 141 -15.89 9.44 -8.13
CA GLY A 141 -16.20 10.74 -7.52
C GLY A 141 -15.73 10.87 -6.07
N ASP A 142 -15.53 9.75 -5.37
CA ASP A 142 -15.11 9.73 -3.98
C ASP A 142 -13.59 9.67 -3.81
N ILE A 143 -12.82 9.47 -4.90
CA ILE A 143 -11.36 9.28 -4.83
C ILE A 143 -10.68 10.50 -4.21
N GLU A 144 -11.04 11.72 -4.63
CA GLU A 144 -10.37 12.93 -4.14
C GLU A 144 -10.56 13.12 -2.63
N SER A 145 -11.81 12.97 -2.15
CA SER A 145 -12.12 13.12 -0.72
C SER A 145 -11.49 12.00 0.11
N ALA A 146 -11.49 10.77 -0.41
CA ALA A 146 -10.81 9.63 0.20
C ALA A 146 -9.31 9.86 0.35
N VAL A 147 -8.64 10.32 -0.71
CA VAL A 147 -7.21 10.63 -0.68
C VAL A 147 -6.91 11.76 0.30
N GLN A 148 -7.73 12.81 0.35
CA GLN A 148 -7.54 13.89 1.33
C GLN A 148 -7.65 13.39 2.77
N LYS A 149 -8.67 12.57 3.08
CA LYS A 149 -8.85 11.98 4.41
C LYS A 149 -7.68 11.06 4.78
N ALA A 150 -7.29 10.19 3.85
CA ALA A 150 -6.15 9.28 4.02
C ALA A 150 -4.84 10.04 4.28
N PHE A 151 -4.62 11.17 3.57
CA PHE A 151 -3.40 11.94 3.74
C PHE A 151 -3.35 12.77 5.03
N ALA A 152 -4.49 13.03 5.66
CA ALA A 152 -4.60 13.72 6.94
C ALA A 152 -4.47 12.77 8.15
N ALA A 153 -4.55 11.46 7.94
CA ALA A 153 -4.47 10.48 9.01
C ALA A 153 -3.03 10.33 9.55
N ASP A 154 -2.94 10.15 10.87
CA ASP A 154 -1.76 9.65 11.57
C ASP A 154 -1.90 8.13 11.79
N GLY A 155 -0.78 7.42 11.93
CA GLY A 155 -0.76 5.98 12.13
C GLY A 155 -0.94 5.17 10.84
N LEU A 156 -1.59 4.02 10.95
CA LEU A 156 -1.96 3.15 9.84
C LEU A 156 -3.30 3.60 9.26
N PHE A 157 -3.32 3.90 7.96
CA PHE A 157 -4.54 4.13 7.19
C PHE A 157 -4.57 3.23 5.98
N LEU A 158 -5.72 2.60 5.70
CA LEU A 158 -5.96 1.76 4.52
C LEU A 158 -7.08 2.33 3.64
#